data_AF-A0AAV3JUX8-F1
#
_entry.id   AF-A0AAV3JUX8-F1
#
_cell.length_a   1.000
_cell.length_b   1.000
_cell.length_c   1.000
_cell.angle_alpha   90.00
_cell.angle_beta   90.00
_cell.angle_gamma   90.00
#
_symmetry.space_group_name_H-M   'P 1'
#
loop_
_entity.id
_entity.type
_entity.pdbx_description
1 polymer ?
#
loop_
_entity_poly.entity_id
_entity_poly.type
_entity_poly.pdbx_seq_one_letter_code
_entity_poly.pdbx_strand_id
1 'polypeptide(L)'
;MWQCQSDCDGLTYGQGKYPIEFKFLGIFDTVASFGLPATNLSNSLPFLERDLVVDERVQNCSHYIAGNELRFAFPVDVIHKDNKLANSNWKEVVYPGVHSDVGGGYEPGSQGVNDNFARIPLKHMLEDALQAGVKMYSYDELKLKHSEIFEQFEIQPDSQKYYDAVKAAIPSQGSIQNQIKGCMKLYYGAYGTIARAGNELSVSQRVRQENKYRELIPVGPSDMATEMQRLMKLKEATASKKDGFNIFRVFSPVSTAYEYMIGVEDWQFESWNTNVSDDIKKFYLNYVHDSKYGFLSNVEPFSYFRQRKVYESRRSASGEGWDKKAAEQKVTCSVPKQEIPQKQFINAYEKAQLTENFLNAS
;
A
#
# COMPACT_ATOMS: atom_id res chain seq x y z
N MET A 1 16.20 23.45 4.97
CA MET A 1 14.75 23.71 4.84
C MET A 1 14.33 25.16 5.17
N TRP A 2 15.16 26.00 5.80
CA TRP A 2 14.85 27.39 6.22
C TRP A 2 14.51 28.40 5.09
N GLN A 3 14.60 28.00 3.82
CA GLN A 3 14.38 28.88 2.66
C GLN A 3 13.12 28.53 1.87
N CYS A 4 12.34 27.54 2.32
CA CYS A 4 11.03 27.24 1.74
C CYS A 4 9.98 28.19 2.35
N GLN A 5 9.22 28.84 1.50
CA GLN A 5 8.10 29.70 1.88
C GLN A 5 6.84 29.18 1.19
N SER A 6 5.71 29.29 1.88
CA SER A 6 4.40 29.07 1.29
C SER A 6 3.70 30.42 1.28
N ASP A 7 3.23 30.86 0.12
CA ASP A 7 2.44 32.08 -0.05
C ASP A 7 1.19 31.80 -0.90
N CYS A 8 0.51 32.85 -1.35
CA CYS A 8 -0.69 32.73 -2.17
C CYS A 8 -0.41 32.20 -3.58
N ASP A 9 0.83 32.30 -4.04
CA ASP A 9 1.27 31.89 -5.37
C ASP A 9 1.89 30.48 -5.35
N GLY A 10 2.05 29.87 -4.16
CA GLY A 10 2.39 28.46 -3.96
C GLY A 10 3.56 28.24 -3.01
N LEU A 11 4.25 27.12 -3.17
CA LEU A 11 5.52 26.86 -2.48
C LEU A 11 6.67 27.44 -3.30
N THR A 12 7.57 28.15 -2.64
CA THR A 12 8.77 28.71 -3.27
C THR A 12 10.01 28.41 -2.43
N TYR A 13 11.15 28.28 -3.11
CA TYR A 13 12.48 28.19 -2.51
C TYR A 13 13.28 29.46 -2.76
N GLY A 14 14.16 29.82 -1.83
CA GLY A 14 15.12 30.90 -2.00
C GLY A 14 14.46 32.28 -1.98
N GLN A 15 13.58 32.52 -0.99
CA GLN A 15 12.86 33.79 -0.80
C GLN A 15 11.94 34.16 -1.99
N GLY A 16 11.07 33.24 -2.41
CA GLY A 16 10.13 33.50 -3.50
C GLY A 16 10.67 33.29 -4.92
N LYS A 17 11.97 32.95 -5.08
CA LYS A 17 12.61 32.95 -6.39
C LYS A 17 12.28 31.73 -7.26
N TYR A 18 12.15 30.56 -6.66
CA TYR A 18 12.01 29.30 -7.40
C TYR A 18 10.73 28.58 -6.98
N PRO A 19 9.71 28.47 -7.86
CA PRO A 19 8.51 27.70 -7.53
C PRO A 19 8.85 26.22 -7.34
N ILE A 20 8.21 25.60 -6.35
CA ILE A 20 8.33 24.18 -6.04
C ILE A 20 7.00 23.51 -6.33
N GLU A 21 7.04 22.43 -7.09
CA GLU A 21 5.87 21.61 -7.37
C GLU A 21 6.17 20.13 -7.11
N PHE A 22 5.26 19.47 -6.41
CA PHE A 22 5.31 18.03 -6.21
C PHE A 22 4.52 17.34 -7.32
N LYS A 23 5.21 16.95 -8.39
CA LYS A 23 4.58 16.38 -9.59
C LYS A 23 4.00 14.99 -9.38
N PHE A 24 4.75 14.12 -8.71
CA PHE A 24 4.40 12.72 -8.56
C PHE A 24 4.90 12.16 -7.23
N LEU A 25 4.04 11.40 -6.56
CA LEU A 25 4.40 10.53 -5.44
C LEU A 25 3.98 9.10 -5.78
N GLY A 26 4.96 8.24 -6.02
CA GLY A 26 4.77 6.81 -6.22
C GLY A 26 5.16 6.06 -4.95
N ILE A 27 4.21 5.33 -4.35
CA ILE A 27 4.44 4.56 -3.12
C ILE A 27 3.89 3.15 -3.24
N PHE A 28 4.56 2.21 -2.58
CA PHE A 28 4.19 0.80 -2.56
C PHE A 28 3.88 0.38 -1.12
N ASP A 29 2.69 -0.17 -0.94
CA ASP A 29 2.20 -0.88 0.23
C ASP A 29 2.63 -0.25 1.57
N THR A 30 2.24 1.00 1.78
CA THR A 30 2.68 1.81 2.92
C THR A 30 2.34 1.13 4.25
N VAL A 31 3.36 0.89 5.07
CA VAL A 31 3.23 0.32 6.42
C VAL A 31 3.79 1.30 7.45
N ALA A 32 2.94 1.85 8.31
CA ALA A 32 3.31 2.84 9.32
C ALA A 32 3.86 2.26 10.64
N SER A 33 4.22 0.98 10.71
CA SER A 33 4.58 0.34 11.98
C SER A 33 5.99 0.76 12.46
N PHE A 34 6.05 1.74 13.38
CA PHE A 34 7.26 2.07 14.12
C PHE A 34 7.37 1.26 15.42
N GLY A 35 8.48 0.57 15.62
CA GLY A 35 8.83 -0.09 16.89
C GLY A 35 8.45 -1.58 16.96
N LEU A 36 7.57 -1.94 17.89
CA LEU A 36 7.14 -3.32 18.12
C LEU A 36 6.18 -3.79 17.01
N PRO A 37 6.36 -5.02 16.49
CA PRO A 37 5.37 -5.63 15.61
C PRO A 37 4.02 -5.60 16.32
N ALA A 38 2.98 -5.32 15.57
CA ALA A 38 1.61 -5.38 16.05
C ALA A 38 1.01 -4.23 16.88
N THR A 39 1.64 -3.06 16.90
CA THR A 39 1.00 -1.89 17.52
C THR A 39 1.07 -0.66 16.63
N ASN A 40 -0.04 -0.36 15.94
CA ASN A 40 -0.42 1.02 15.65
C ASN A 40 -0.91 1.66 16.95
N LEU A 41 0.03 1.82 17.89
CA LEU A 41 -0.19 2.56 19.14
C LEU A 41 -0.72 3.94 18.77
N SER A 42 -1.74 4.36 19.52
CA SER A 42 -2.37 5.67 19.42
C SER A 42 -1.32 6.78 19.37
N ASN A 43 -1.53 7.80 18.52
CA ASN A 43 -0.76 9.06 18.45
C ASN A 43 -0.76 9.87 19.78
N SER A 44 -1.28 9.30 20.88
CA SER A 44 -1.25 9.89 22.23
C SER A 44 0.11 9.80 22.93
N LEU A 45 1.06 9.03 22.40
CA LEU A 45 2.44 9.05 22.89
C LEU A 45 3.22 10.19 22.21
N PRO A 46 3.73 11.18 22.98
CA PRO A 46 4.29 12.43 22.44
C PRO A 46 5.59 12.28 21.61
N PHE A 47 6.17 11.07 21.53
CA PHE A 47 7.36 10.77 20.72
C PHE A 47 7.04 9.99 19.43
N LEU A 48 5.76 9.80 19.12
CA LEU A 48 5.24 9.01 17.99
C LEU A 48 4.30 9.87 17.12
N GLU A 49 4.65 11.15 16.90
CA GLU A 49 3.91 12.03 15.98
C GLU A 49 4.02 11.49 14.55
N ARG A 50 3.04 10.67 14.14
CA ARG A 50 2.92 10.16 12.78
C ARG A 50 2.18 11.19 11.93
N ASP A 51 2.85 11.64 10.88
CA ASP A 51 2.22 12.46 9.84
C ASP A 51 2.40 11.77 8.48
N LEU A 52 1.38 10.99 8.10
CA LEU A 52 1.40 10.15 6.89
C LEU A 52 0.32 10.55 5.88
N VAL A 53 -0.41 11.64 6.16
CA VAL A 53 -1.40 12.15 5.22
C VAL A 53 -0.66 12.83 4.08
N VAL A 54 -0.92 12.36 2.86
CA VAL A 54 -0.34 12.96 1.65
C VAL A 54 -0.88 14.39 1.52
N ASP A 55 0.01 15.33 1.25
CA ASP A 55 -0.34 16.73 1.10
C ASP A 55 -1.08 16.98 -0.23
N GLU A 56 -2.18 17.72 -0.20
CA GLU A 56 -3.01 18.04 -1.38
C GLU A 56 -2.22 18.75 -2.51
N ARG A 57 -1.06 19.36 -2.21
CA ARG A 57 -0.17 19.98 -3.19
C ARG A 57 0.55 18.97 -4.08
N VAL A 58 0.54 17.68 -3.72
CA VAL A 58 1.01 16.60 -4.60
C VAL A 58 0.02 16.46 -5.76
N GLN A 59 0.49 16.75 -6.98
CA GLN A 59 -0.36 16.81 -8.17
C GLN A 59 -0.90 15.42 -8.57
N ASN A 60 -0.06 14.38 -8.47
CA ASN A 60 -0.40 13.00 -8.79
C ASN A 60 0.18 12.07 -7.72
N CYS A 61 -0.62 11.10 -7.25
CA CYS A 61 -0.19 10.12 -6.26
C CYS A 61 -0.70 8.74 -6.66
N SER A 62 0.21 7.78 -6.78
CA SER A 62 -0.12 6.37 -7.02
C SER A 62 0.32 5.53 -5.82
N HIS A 63 -0.61 4.84 -5.20
CA HIS A 63 -0.33 3.90 -4.12
C HIS A 63 -0.71 2.47 -4.50
N TYR A 64 0.28 1.59 -4.60
CA TYR A 64 0.06 0.19 -5.00
C TYR A 64 0.09 -0.73 -3.78
N ILE A 65 -1.02 -1.42 -3.51
CA ILE A 65 -1.27 -2.11 -2.24
C ILE A 65 -1.22 -3.63 -2.43
N ALA A 66 -0.59 -4.33 -1.49
CA ALA A 66 -0.54 -5.78 -1.46
C ALA A 66 -1.86 -6.38 -0.93
N GLY A 67 -2.52 -7.18 -1.77
CA GLY A 67 -3.82 -7.80 -1.49
C GLY A 67 -3.74 -9.08 -0.65
N ASN A 68 -2.58 -9.72 -0.56
CA ASN A 68 -2.40 -11.00 0.12
C ASN A 68 -1.46 -10.99 1.32
N GLU A 69 -1.06 -9.80 1.80
CA GLU A 69 -0.21 -9.66 2.98
C GLU A 69 -0.92 -10.14 4.26
N LEU A 70 -0.32 -11.12 4.93
CA LEU A 70 -0.92 -11.78 6.09
C LEU A 70 -0.39 -11.26 7.42
N ARG A 71 0.78 -10.62 7.46
CA ARG A 71 1.41 -10.22 8.72
C ARG A 71 0.58 -9.17 9.45
N PHE A 72 0.44 -9.38 10.74
CA PHE A 72 -0.14 -8.39 11.64
C PHE A 72 0.70 -7.12 11.65
N ALA A 73 2.04 -7.23 11.69
CA ALA A 73 2.94 -6.09 11.72
C ALA A 73 2.92 -5.23 10.45
N PHE A 74 2.24 -5.69 9.39
CA PHE A 74 2.15 -5.01 8.11
C PHE A 74 0.70 -4.56 7.82
N PRO A 75 0.05 -3.76 8.69
CA PRO A 75 -1.19 -3.12 8.27
C PRO A 75 -0.88 -2.09 7.16
N VAL A 76 -1.81 -1.91 6.22
CA VAL A 76 -1.64 -0.88 5.18
C VAL A 76 -2.27 0.42 5.63
N ASP A 77 -1.56 1.53 5.39
CA ASP A 77 -2.06 2.89 5.56
C ASP A 77 -2.43 3.45 4.17
N VAL A 78 -3.73 3.67 3.93
CA VAL A 78 -4.25 4.21 2.67
C VAL A 78 -4.10 5.73 2.62
N ILE A 79 -3.99 6.29 1.41
CA ILE A 79 -3.85 7.74 1.17
C ILE A 79 -5.18 8.52 1.25
N HIS A 80 -6.23 7.88 1.78
CA HIS A 80 -7.50 8.52 2.02
C HIS A 80 -7.40 9.59 3.12
N LYS A 81 -8.28 10.58 3.04
CA LYS A 81 -8.58 11.57 4.07
C LYS A 81 -10.10 11.69 4.18
N ASP A 82 -10.65 11.48 5.37
CA ASP A 82 -12.07 11.38 5.63
C ASP A 82 -12.79 10.37 4.72
N ASN A 83 -12.22 9.16 4.58
CA ASN A 83 -12.69 8.07 3.71
C ASN A 83 -12.74 8.39 2.20
N LYS A 84 -12.05 9.42 1.72
CA LYS A 84 -11.98 9.77 0.29
C LYS A 84 -10.56 10.16 -0.13
N LEU A 85 -10.27 10.08 -1.42
CA LEU A 85 -9.06 10.69 -1.97
C LEU A 85 -9.19 12.21 -1.94
N ALA A 86 -8.17 12.89 -1.42
CA ALA A 86 -8.18 14.35 -1.32
C ALA A 86 -7.98 15.06 -2.68
N ASN A 87 -7.46 14.35 -3.67
CA ASN A 87 -7.22 14.84 -5.03
C ASN A 87 -7.68 13.81 -6.05
N SER A 88 -8.38 14.26 -7.10
CA SER A 88 -8.96 13.42 -8.15
C SER A 88 -7.94 12.71 -9.04
N ASN A 89 -6.69 13.21 -9.09
CA ASN A 89 -5.61 12.61 -9.85
C ASN A 89 -4.87 11.52 -9.06
N TRP A 90 -5.26 11.29 -7.81
CA TRP A 90 -4.67 10.24 -6.99
C TRP A 90 -5.37 8.91 -7.24
N LYS A 91 -4.66 7.81 -7.04
CA LYS A 91 -5.24 6.47 -7.12
C LYS A 91 -4.58 5.49 -6.16
N GLU A 92 -5.39 4.53 -5.73
CA GLU A 92 -4.93 3.34 -5.02
C GLU A 92 -5.28 2.11 -5.85
N VAL A 93 -4.31 1.22 -6.05
CA VAL A 93 -4.48 0.01 -6.87
C VAL A 93 -4.07 -1.18 -6.05
N VAL A 94 -5.00 -2.11 -5.82
CA VAL A 94 -4.69 -3.39 -5.15
C VAL A 94 -4.14 -4.38 -6.17
N TYR A 95 -2.99 -4.94 -5.85
CA TYR A 95 -2.35 -6.05 -6.58
C TYR A 95 -2.44 -7.34 -5.76
N PRO A 96 -2.58 -8.51 -6.41
CA PRO A 96 -2.35 -9.77 -5.71
C PRO A 96 -0.88 -9.86 -5.27
N GLY A 97 -0.57 -10.75 -4.33
CA GLY A 97 0.76 -10.90 -3.75
C GLY A 97 0.90 -10.27 -2.35
N VAL A 98 2.01 -10.60 -1.68
CA VAL A 98 2.36 -10.04 -0.37
C VAL A 98 3.19 -8.76 -0.50
N HIS A 99 3.56 -8.13 0.62
CA HIS A 99 4.23 -6.81 0.64
C HIS A 99 5.36 -6.65 -0.38
N SER A 100 6.34 -7.57 -0.38
CA SER A 100 7.50 -7.52 -1.27
C SER A 100 7.26 -8.15 -2.65
N ASP A 101 6.15 -8.85 -2.87
CA ASP A 101 5.73 -9.23 -4.23
C ASP A 101 5.26 -8.00 -5.02
N VAL A 102 4.66 -7.02 -4.33
CA VAL A 102 4.16 -5.78 -4.92
C VAL A 102 5.21 -4.67 -4.91
N GLY A 103 5.91 -4.48 -3.79
CA GLY A 103 6.97 -3.46 -3.65
C GLY A 103 8.33 -3.86 -4.20
N GLY A 104 8.55 -5.15 -4.47
CA GLY A 104 9.87 -5.72 -4.75
C GLY A 104 10.69 -6.00 -3.49
N GLY A 105 11.80 -6.73 -3.68
CA GLY A 105 12.79 -7.00 -2.62
C GLY A 105 12.98 -8.47 -2.25
N TYR A 106 12.20 -9.40 -2.79
CA TYR A 106 12.56 -10.82 -2.75
C TYR A 106 13.74 -11.10 -3.67
N GLU A 107 14.69 -11.89 -3.18
CA GLU A 107 15.78 -12.41 -4.01
C GLU A 107 15.23 -13.43 -5.02
N PRO A 108 15.81 -13.51 -6.24
CA PRO A 108 15.42 -14.50 -7.23
C PRO A 108 15.47 -15.93 -6.66
N GLY A 109 14.35 -16.66 -6.75
CA GLY A 109 14.25 -18.04 -6.27
C GLY A 109 14.07 -18.18 -4.76
N SER A 110 13.95 -17.08 -4.00
CA SER A 110 13.58 -17.14 -2.58
C SER A 110 12.30 -17.95 -2.42
N GLN A 111 12.27 -18.86 -1.43
CA GLN A 111 11.15 -19.76 -1.20
C GLN A 111 10.78 -20.68 -2.39
N GLY A 112 11.65 -20.83 -3.40
CA GLY A 112 11.30 -21.50 -4.64
C GLY A 112 10.15 -20.80 -5.39
N VAL A 113 10.09 -19.48 -5.27
CA VAL A 113 9.13 -18.58 -5.91
C VAL A 113 9.90 -17.62 -6.83
N ASN A 114 9.32 -17.34 -7.99
CA ASN A 114 9.87 -16.43 -8.98
C ASN A 114 9.47 -14.99 -8.64
N ASP A 115 10.45 -14.08 -8.51
CA ASP A 115 10.25 -12.67 -8.15
C ASP A 115 9.82 -11.79 -9.34
N ASN A 116 9.67 -12.37 -10.53
CA ASN A 116 9.35 -11.63 -11.75
C ASN A 116 7.99 -10.93 -11.71
N PHE A 117 7.04 -11.39 -10.87
CA PHE A 117 5.75 -10.70 -10.71
C PHE A 117 5.90 -9.24 -10.25
N ALA A 118 6.90 -8.92 -9.41
CA ALA A 118 7.15 -7.55 -8.96
C ALA A 118 7.45 -6.57 -10.11
N ARG A 119 7.82 -7.07 -11.30
CA ARG A 119 8.08 -6.25 -12.49
C ARG A 119 6.79 -5.67 -13.08
N ILE A 120 5.64 -6.31 -12.83
CA ILE A 120 4.34 -5.80 -13.29
C ILE A 120 3.94 -4.53 -12.52
N PRO A 121 3.86 -4.51 -11.17
CA PRO A 121 3.67 -3.28 -10.41
C PRO A 121 4.75 -2.22 -10.69
N LEU A 122 6.02 -2.63 -10.86
CA LEU A 122 7.10 -1.72 -11.21
C LEU A 122 6.85 -1.01 -12.56
N LYS A 123 6.46 -1.75 -13.61
CA LYS A 123 6.14 -1.17 -14.92
C LYS A 123 4.97 -0.19 -14.83
N HIS A 124 3.89 -0.55 -14.14
CA HIS A 124 2.75 0.35 -14.00
C HIS A 124 3.11 1.63 -13.23
N MET A 125 3.96 1.53 -12.20
CA MET A 125 4.44 2.71 -11.46
C MET A 125 5.34 3.59 -12.33
N LEU A 126 6.20 3.00 -13.16
CA LEU A 126 7.01 3.72 -14.15
C LEU A 126 6.10 4.47 -15.13
N GLU A 127 5.06 3.82 -15.65
CA GLU A 127 4.09 4.44 -16.55
C GLU A 127 3.34 5.60 -15.89
N ASP A 128 2.94 5.46 -14.63
CA ASP A 128 2.31 6.54 -13.85
C ASP A 128 3.26 7.73 -13.65
N ALA A 129 4.53 7.46 -13.33
CA ALA A 129 5.55 8.49 -13.16
C ALA A 129 5.77 9.26 -14.46
N LEU A 130 5.88 8.56 -15.59
CA LEU A 130 6.04 9.17 -16.92
C LEU A 130 4.83 10.02 -17.30
N GLN A 131 3.62 9.52 -17.07
CA GLN A 131 2.38 10.27 -17.30
C GLN A 131 2.30 11.55 -16.44
N ALA A 132 2.83 11.51 -15.22
CA ALA A 132 2.94 12.67 -14.34
C ALA A 132 4.11 13.62 -14.70
N GLY A 133 4.87 13.32 -15.77
CA GLY A 133 5.96 14.16 -16.28
C GLY A 133 7.32 13.93 -15.60
N VAL A 134 7.50 12.82 -14.87
CA VAL A 134 8.80 12.45 -14.31
C VAL A 134 9.73 12.05 -15.47
N LYS A 135 10.95 12.60 -15.46
CA LYS A 135 11.95 12.35 -16.51
C LYS A 135 12.65 11.02 -16.28
N MET A 136 12.09 9.95 -16.83
CA MET A 136 12.66 8.61 -16.85
C MET A 136 12.60 8.03 -18.26
N TYR A 137 13.35 6.96 -18.53
CA TYR A 137 13.16 6.19 -19.76
C TYR A 137 11.87 5.38 -19.67
N SER A 138 11.08 5.38 -20.74
CA SER A 138 9.93 4.49 -20.86
C SER A 138 10.35 3.01 -20.89
N TYR A 139 9.40 2.12 -20.60
CA TYR A 139 9.63 0.68 -20.66
C TYR A 139 10.19 0.24 -22.03
N ASP A 140 9.65 0.80 -23.12
CA ASP A 140 10.10 0.51 -24.49
C ASP A 140 11.48 1.11 -24.78
N GLU A 141 11.78 2.31 -24.26
CA GLU A 141 13.12 2.90 -24.39
C GLU A 141 14.16 2.11 -23.60
N LEU A 142 13.83 1.64 -22.40
CA LEU A 142 14.71 0.74 -21.64
C LEU A 142 15.00 -0.52 -22.46
N LYS A 143 13.96 -1.14 -23.03
CA LYS A 143 14.09 -2.35 -23.87
C LYS A 143 14.97 -2.13 -25.10
N LEU A 144 14.78 -1.01 -25.80
CA LEU A 144 15.44 -0.74 -27.07
C LEU A 144 16.85 -0.17 -26.94
N LYS A 145 17.10 0.64 -25.90
CA LYS A 145 18.33 1.45 -25.78
C LYS A 145 19.18 1.12 -24.55
N HIS A 146 18.63 0.39 -23.58
CA HIS A 146 19.27 0.11 -22.29
C HIS A 146 19.05 -1.36 -21.85
N SER A 147 19.39 -2.31 -22.72
CA SER A 147 19.10 -3.75 -22.51
C SER A 147 19.61 -4.30 -21.18
N GLU A 148 20.81 -3.90 -20.74
CA GLU A 148 21.39 -4.35 -19.46
C GLU A 148 20.54 -3.93 -18.25
N ILE A 149 19.92 -2.74 -18.30
CA ILE A 149 19.01 -2.28 -17.25
C ILE A 149 17.64 -2.95 -17.43
N PHE A 150 17.21 -3.13 -18.67
CA PHE A 150 15.91 -3.72 -19.00
C PHE A 150 15.74 -5.14 -18.47
N GLU A 151 16.80 -5.92 -18.31
CA GLU A 151 16.74 -7.24 -17.67
C GLU A 151 16.08 -7.19 -16.27
N GLN A 152 16.21 -6.07 -15.55
CA GLN A 152 15.58 -5.88 -14.23
C GLN A 152 14.08 -5.55 -14.33
N PHE A 153 13.63 -5.04 -15.49
CA PHE A 153 12.27 -4.63 -15.77
C PHE A 153 11.48 -5.67 -16.57
N GLU A 154 12.15 -6.60 -17.25
CA GLU A 154 11.52 -7.53 -18.17
C GLU A 154 10.46 -8.39 -17.49
N ILE A 155 9.23 -8.31 -17.99
CA ILE A 155 8.12 -9.16 -17.57
C ILE A 155 8.10 -10.42 -18.43
N GLN A 156 8.22 -11.58 -17.79
CA GLN A 156 8.11 -12.86 -18.47
C GLN A 156 6.67 -13.10 -18.95
N PRO A 157 6.46 -13.74 -20.13
CA PRO A 157 5.12 -13.98 -20.67
C PRO A 157 4.19 -14.73 -19.71
N ASP A 158 4.72 -15.72 -19.00
CA ASP A 158 3.97 -16.51 -18.02
C ASP A 158 3.56 -15.66 -16.80
N SER A 159 4.45 -14.78 -16.31
CA SER A 159 4.12 -13.84 -15.22
C SER A 159 2.94 -12.96 -15.61
N GLN A 160 2.95 -12.39 -16.82
CA GLN A 160 1.86 -11.55 -17.32
C GLN A 160 0.56 -12.35 -17.46
N LYS A 161 0.64 -13.51 -18.14
CA LYS A 161 -0.51 -14.38 -18.38
C LYS A 161 -1.22 -14.77 -17.08
N TYR A 162 -0.48 -15.25 -16.09
CA TYR A 162 -1.09 -15.72 -14.83
C TYR A 162 -1.60 -14.54 -13.99
N TYR A 163 -0.91 -13.39 -14.01
CA TYR A 163 -1.41 -12.16 -13.41
C TYR A 163 -2.74 -11.71 -14.04
N ASP A 164 -2.86 -11.73 -15.37
CA ASP A 164 -4.07 -11.33 -16.08
C ASP A 164 -5.27 -12.21 -15.69
N ALA A 165 -5.04 -13.52 -15.53
CA ALA A 165 -6.06 -14.45 -15.06
C ALA A 165 -6.56 -14.11 -13.63
N VAL A 166 -5.65 -13.73 -12.73
CA VAL A 166 -6.00 -13.27 -11.38
C VAL A 166 -6.71 -11.92 -11.44
N LYS A 167 -6.21 -10.98 -12.24
CA LYS A 167 -6.77 -9.63 -12.38
C LYS A 167 -8.21 -9.67 -12.88
N ALA A 168 -8.51 -10.58 -13.82
CA ALA A 168 -9.86 -10.79 -14.35
C ALA A 168 -10.83 -11.38 -13.31
N ALA A 169 -10.33 -12.08 -12.29
CA ALA A 169 -11.12 -12.76 -11.28
C ALA A 169 -11.31 -11.94 -9.98
N ILE A 170 -10.53 -10.88 -9.77
CA ILE A 170 -10.71 -9.96 -8.62
C ILE A 170 -11.68 -8.81 -8.95
N PRO A 171 -12.45 -8.31 -7.97
CA PRO A 171 -13.25 -7.11 -8.15
C PRO A 171 -12.37 -5.91 -8.56
N SER A 172 -12.74 -5.23 -9.63
CA SER A 172 -12.07 -4.01 -10.11
C SER A 172 -12.64 -2.72 -9.51
N GLN A 173 -13.70 -2.83 -8.72
CA GLN A 173 -14.45 -1.71 -8.15
C GLN A 173 -14.79 -1.98 -6.68
N GLY A 174 -15.10 -0.91 -5.95
CA GLY A 174 -15.42 -0.94 -4.52
C GLY A 174 -14.25 -0.51 -3.64
N SER A 175 -14.46 -0.53 -2.33
CA SER A 175 -13.45 -0.11 -1.36
C SER A 175 -12.18 -0.96 -1.42
N ILE A 176 -11.06 -0.40 -0.96
CA ILE A 176 -9.77 -1.11 -0.86
C ILE A 176 -9.91 -2.39 -0.05
N GLN A 177 -10.68 -2.37 1.03
CA GLN A 177 -10.98 -3.55 1.86
C GLN A 177 -11.68 -4.65 1.05
N ASN A 178 -12.61 -4.29 0.16
CA ASN A 178 -13.32 -5.24 -0.70
C ASN A 178 -12.40 -5.83 -1.77
N GLN A 179 -11.52 -5.02 -2.36
CA GLN A 179 -10.53 -5.48 -3.33
C GLN A 179 -9.50 -6.43 -2.68
N ILE A 180 -8.97 -6.07 -1.50
CA ILE A 180 -8.11 -6.95 -0.68
C ILE A 180 -8.85 -8.26 -0.36
N LYS A 181 -10.12 -8.20 0.08
CA LYS A 181 -10.94 -9.39 0.32
C LYS A 181 -11.08 -10.24 -0.94
N GLY A 182 -11.24 -9.63 -2.12
CA GLY A 182 -11.25 -10.32 -3.41
C GLY A 182 -9.94 -11.07 -3.70
N CYS A 183 -8.79 -10.44 -3.50
CA CYS A 183 -7.48 -11.10 -3.59
C CYS A 183 -7.37 -12.28 -2.62
N MET A 184 -7.81 -12.10 -1.36
CA MET A 184 -7.79 -13.16 -0.35
C MET A 184 -8.70 -14.35 -0.68
N LYS A 185 -9.87 -14.11 -1.29
CA LYS A 185 -10.74 -15.21 -1.76
C LYS A 185 -10.02 -16.11 -2.78
N LEU A 186 -9.35 -15.50 -3.76
CA LEU A 186 -8.59 -16.27 -4.75
C LEU A 186 -7.36 -16.96 -4.14
N TYR A 187 -6.68 -16.31 -3.21
CA TYR A 187 -5.56 -16.91 -2.48
C TYR A 187 -5.99 -18.17 -1.73
N TYR A 188 -7.05 -18.09 -0.91
CA TYR A 188 -7.56 -19.25 -0.20
C TYR A 188 -8.11 -20.33 -1.14
N GLY A 189 -8.79 -19.95 -2.23
CA GLY A 189 -9.26 -20.89 -3.24
C GLY A 189 -8.14 -21.62 -3.98
N ALA A 190 -7.05 -20.92 -4.30
CA ALA A 190 -5.87 -21.52 -4.92
C ALA A 190 -5.22 -22.57 -4.01
N TYR A 191 -4.88 -22.19 -2.77
CA TYR A 191 -4.27 -23.12 -1.81
C TYR A 191 -5.22 -24.25 -1.40
N GLY A 192 -6.53 -24.00 -1.34
CA GLY A 192 -7.54 -25.04 -1.15
C GLY A 192 -7.62 -26.03 -2.31
N THR A 193 -7.55 -25.54 -3.56
CA THR A 193 -7.50 -26.38 -4.77
C THR A 193 -6.29 -27.30 -4.74
N ILE A 194 -5.11 -26.75 -4.42
CA ILE A 194 -3.85 -27.49 -4.30
C ILE A 194 -3.94 -28.57 -3.21
N ALA A 195 -4.40 -28.18 -2.01
CA ALA A 195 -4.49 -29.08 -0.87
C ALA A 195 -5.44 -30.25 -1.13
N ARG A 196 -6.57 -30.02 -1.82
CA ARG A 196 -7.52 -31.09 -2.19
C ARG A 196 -7.02 -31.99 -3.31
N ALA A 197 -6.26 -31.45 -4.26
CA ALA A 197 -5.67 -32.26 -5.33
C ALA A 197 -4.61 -33.22 -4.79
N GLY A 198 -3.84 -32.80 -3.78
CA GLY A 198 -2.90 -33.65 -3.05
C GLY A 198 -1.68 -34.13 -3.84
N ASN A 199 -1.46 -33.57 -5.03
CA ASN A 199 -0.39 -33.95 -5.96
C ASN A 199 0.69 -32.85 -6.13
N GLU A 200 0.47 -31.67 -5.54
CA GLU A 200 1.37 -30.52 -5.62
C GLU A 200 1.60 -29.94 -4.21
N LEU A 201 2.80 -29.46 -3.94
CA LEU A 201 3.14 -28.83 -2.67
C LEU A 201 2.95 -27.32 -2.75
N SER A 202 2.28 -26.77 -1.73
CA SER A 202 2.21 -25.33 -1.49
C SER A 202 3.59 -24.72 -1.25
N VAL A 203 3.74 -23.41 -1.46
CA VAL A 203 4.99 -22.67 -1.20
C VAL A 203 5.52 -22.98 0.21
N SER A 204 4.69 -22.81 1.24
CA SER A 204 5.05 -23.10 2.63
C SER A 204 5.52 -24.55 2.87
N GLN A 205 4.92 -25.52 2.17
CA GLN A 205 5.33 -26.92 2.27
C GLN A 205 6.68 -27.17 1.58
N ARG A 206 6.92 -26.60 0.40
CA ARG A 206 8.19 -26.74 -0.33
C ARG A 206 9.37 -26.23 0.51
N VAL A 207 9.27 -24.99 0.99
CA VAL A 207 10.39 -24.36 1.69
C VAL A 207 10.73 -25.05 3.01
N ARG A 208 9.73 -25.61 3.71
CA ARG A 208 9.93 -26.37 4.95
C ARG A 208 10.55 -27.74 4.71
N GLN A 209 10.21 -28.41 3.59
CA GLN A 209 10.87 -29.67 3.23
C GLN A 209 12.36 -29.47 2.96
N GLU A 210 12.73 -28.33 2.35
CA GLU A 210 14.12 -27.97 2.04
C GLU A 210 14.90 -27.52 3.29
N ASN A 211 14.26 -26.87 4.26
CA ASN A 211 14.91 -26.26 5.43
C ASN A 211 14.53 -26.92 6.77
N LYS A 212 14.88 -28.19 6.95
CA LYS A 212 14.59 -28.99 8.16
C LYS A 212 15.13 -28.42 9.49
N TYR A 213 16.12 -27.53 9.46
CA TYR A 213 16.77 -26.98 10.66
C TYR A 213 16.06 -25.76 11.28
N ARG A 214 15.10 -25.13 10.57
CA ARG A 214 14.46 -23.87 11.02
C ARG A 214 13.22 -24.05 11.92
N GLU A 215 12.94 -25.29 12.37
CA GLU A 215 11.77 -25.63 13.21
C GLU A 215 12.11 -25.94 14.68
N LEU A 216 13.16 -25.36 15.24
CA LEU A 216 13.50 -25.58 16.66
C LEU A 216 12.43 -25.05 17.64
N ILE A 217 11.50 -24.19 17.20
CA ILE A 217 10.33 -23.75 17.99
C ILE A 217 9.12 -23.52 17.04
N PRO A 218 8.20 -24.49 16.89
CA PRO A 218 7.04 -24.32 16.02
C PRO A 218 5.97 -23.44 16.71
N VAL A 219 5.95 -22.14 16.40
CA VAL A 219 4.93 -21.22 16.92
C VAL A 219 3.86 -21.00 15.85
N GLY A 220 2.80 -21.83 15.85
CA GLY A 220 1.67 -21.72 14.91
C GLY A 220 1.66 -22.78 13.80
N PRO A 221 0.65 -22.76 12.91
CA PRO A 221 0.53 -23.73 11.82
C PRO A 221 1.64 -23.55 10.78
N SER A 222 2.15 -24.69 10.28
CA SER A 222 3.21 -24.79 9.27
C SER A 222 2.77 -24.32 7.89
N ASP A 223 1.49 -24.49 7.56
CA ASP A 223 0.92 -24.23 6.26
C ASP A 223 -0.62 -24.05 6.37
N MET A 224 -1.22 -23.46 5.35
CA MET A 224 -2.66 -23.19 5.29
C MET A 224 -3.52 -24.46 5.37
N ALA A 225 -3.08 -25.57 4.77
CA ALA A 225 -3.89 -26.80 4.72
C ALA A 225 -3.98 -27.44 6.11
N THR A 226 -2.85 -27.52 6.82
CA THR A 226 -2.79 -27.99 8.20
C THR A 226 -3.66 -27.13 9.13
N GLU A 227 -3.62 -25.80 8.96
CA GLU A 227 -4.48 -24.90 9.75
C GLU A 227 -5.96 -25.10 9.42
N MET A 228 -6.34 -25.11 8.15
CA MET A 228 -7.73 -25.25 7.73
C MET A 228 -8.34 -26.59 8.18
N GLN A 229 -7.58 -27.69 8.11
CA GLN A 229 -8.03 -28.98 8.65
C GLN A 229 -8.33 -28.91 10.14
N ARG A 230 -7.50 -28.20 10.93
CA ARG A 230 -7.74 -27.99 12.37
C ARG A 230 -8.98 -27.12 12.59
N LEU A 231 -9.10 -26.01 11.85
CA LEU A 231 -10.24 -25.10 11.96
C LEU A 231 -11.56 -25.78 11.59
N MET A 232 -11.60 -26.59 10.53
CA MET A 232 -12.79 -27.35 10.15
C MET A 232 -13.22 -28.36 11.22
N LYS A 233 -12.27 -29.11 11.81
CA LYS A 233 -12.56 -30.02 12.93
C LYS A 233 -13.10 -29.29 14.16
N LEU A 234 -12.54 -28.12 14.47
CA LEU A 234 -13.00 -27.30 15.59
C LEU A 234 -14.32 -26.57 15.29
N LYS A 235 -14.66 -26.35 14.01
CA LYS A 235 -15.83 -25.54 13.62
C LYS A 235 -17.13 -26.17 14.14
N GLU A 236 -17.23 -27.49 14.05
CA GLU A 236 -18.40 -28.23 14.53
C GLU A 236 -18.36 -28.43 16.06
N ALA A 237 -17.17 -28.54 16.65
CA ALA A 237 -17.00 -28.91 18.05
C ALA A 237 -17.00 -27.72 19.02
N THR A 238 -16.50 -26.55 18.63
CA THR A 238 -16.20 -25.44 19.57
C THR A 238 -16.46 -24.04 19.04
N ALA A 239 -16.78 -23.85 17.76
CA ALA A 239 -16.99 -22.50 17.23
C ALA A 239 -18.22 -21.83 17.86
N SER A 240 -17.97 -20.79 18.65
CA SER A 240 -19.02 -19.85 19.03
C SER A 240 -19.24 -18.89 17.88
N LYS A 241 -20.43 -18.89 17.29
CA LYS A 241 -20.81 -17.92 16.26
C LYS A 241 -21.13 -16.59 16.92
N LYS A 242 -20.44 -15.52 16.50
CA LYS A 242 -20.74 -14.15 16.91
C LYS A 242 -20.53 -13.21 15.74
N ASP A 243 -21.55 -12.43 15.40
CA ASP A 243 -21.49 -11.38 14.37
C ASP A 243 -20.88 -11.82 13.02
N GLY A 244 -21.19 -13.05 12.57
CA GLY A 244 -20.68 -13.61 11.32
C GLY A 244 -19.27 -14.22 11.38
N PHE A 245 -18.64 -14.20 12.57
CA PHE A 245 -17.35 -14.85 12.82
C PHE A 245 -17.54 -16.19 13.53
N ASN A 246 -16.76 -17.19 13.10
CA ASN A 246 -16.49 -18.40 13.86
C ASN A 246 -15.27 -18.11 14.74
N ILE A 247 -15.46 -18.03 16.06
CA ILE A 247 -14.38 -17.73 16.99
C ILE A 247 -13.80 -19.04 17.54
N PHE A 248 -12.51 -19.25 17.30
CA PHE A 248 -11.77 -20.43 17.72
C PHE A 248 -10.81 -20.07 18.86
N ARG A 249 -10.88 -20.82 19.96
CA ARG A 249 -9.86 -20.79 21.02
C ARG A 249 -8.76 -21.77 20.65
N VAL A 250 -7.59 -21.25 20.32
CA VAL A 250 -6.42 -22.06 19.91
C VAL A 250 -5.31 -21.86 20.94
N PHE A 251 -4.80 -22.97 21.46
CA PHE A 251 -3.71 -22.96 22.43
C PHE A 251 -2.36 -22.76 21.73
N SER A 252 -1.51 -21.91 22.31
CA SER A 252 -0.12 -21.77 21.85
C SER A 252 0.63 -23.10 22.01
N PRO A 253 1.43 -23.53 21.02
CA PRO A 253 2.30 -24.71 21.18
C PRO A 253 3.42 -24.47 22.20
N VAL A 254 3.72 -23.21 22.53
CA VAL A 254 4.85 -22.80 23.38
C VAL A 254 4.47 -22.74 24.86
N SER A 255 3.19 -22.52 25.18
CA SER A 255 2.70 -22.69 26.55
C SER A 255 1.17 -22.83 26.57
N THR A 256 0.66 -23.70 27.44
CA THR A 256 -0.78 -23.82 27.73
C THR A 256 -1.38 -22.57 28.38
N ALA A 257 -0.56 -21.61 28.82
CA ALA A 257 -0.99 -20.36 29.44
C ALA A 257 -1.37 -19.25 28.44
N TYR A 258 -0.98 -19.38 27.16
CA TYR A 258 -1.34 -18.41 26.13
C TYR A 258 -2.38 -18.99 25.18
N GLU A 259 -3.59 -18.45 25.29
CA GLU A 259 -4.72 -18.76 24.42
C GLU A 259 -4.92 -17.63 23.42
N TYR A 260 -5.11 -18.00 22.17
CA TYR A 260 -5.44 -17.05 21.11
C TYR A 260 -6.86 -17.28 20.62
N MET A 261 -7.54 -16.18 20.35
CA MET A 261 -8.87 -16.19 19.73
C MET A 261 -8.70 -15.82 18.26
N ILE A 262 -9.00 -16.75 17.37
CA ILE A 262 -8.98 -16.52 15.93
C ILE A 262 -10.43 -16.41 15.47
N GLY A 263 -10.80 -15.26 14.91
CA GLY A 263 -12.08 -15.09 14.22
C GLY A 263 -11.92 -15.43 12.75
N VAL A 264 -12.62 -16.46 12.27
CA VAL A 264 -12.64 -16.84 10.85
C VAL A 264 -14.07 -16.69 10.32
N GLU A 265 -14.24 -15.88 9.28
CA GLU A 265 -15.52 -15.66 8.64
C GLU A 265 -15.90 -16.82 7.71
N ASP A 266 -17.20 -17.01 7.46
CA ASP A 266 -17.69 -18.10 6.61
C ASP A 266 -17.14 -18.03 5.17
N TRP A 267 -16.95 -16.82 4.61
CA TRP A 267 -16.39 -16.64 3.28
C TRP A 267 -14.98 -17.23 3.14
N GLN A 268 -14.19 -17.32 4.23
CA GLN A 268 -12.84 -17.89 4.18
C GLN A 268 -12.92 -19.42 3.99
N PHE A 269 -13.86 -20.07 4.68
CA PHE A 269 -14.14 -21.50 4.49
C PHE A 269 -14.72 -21.78 3.10
N GLU A 270 -15.66 -20.96 2.64
CA GLU A 270 -16.24 -21.06 1.29
C GLU A 270 -15.18 -20.90 0.21
N SER A 271 -14.31 -19.89 0.36
CA SER A 271 -13.22 -19.62 -0.57
C SER A 271 -12.25 -20.78 -0.61
N TRP A 272 -11.83 -21.29 0.55
CA TRP A 272 -11.00 -22.50 0.62
C TRP A 272 -11.60 -23.64 -0.18
N ASN A 273 -12.90 -23.90 -0.05
CA ASN A 273 -13.60 -24.99 -0.73
C ASN A 273 -13.95 -24.72 -2.20
N THR A 274 -13.76 -23.50 -2.70
CA THR A 274 -13.98 -23.14 -4.09
C THR A 274 -12.75 -23.44 -4.93
N ASN A 275 -12.91 -24.13 -6.06
CA ASN A 275 -11.81 -24.35 -7.00
C ASN A 275 -11.53 -23.09 -7.83
N VAL A 276 -10.27 -22.86 -8.15
CA VAL A 276 -9.82 -21.81 -9.09
C VAL A 276 -9.29 -22.42 -10.39
N SER A 277 -9.10 -21.61 -11.42
CA SER A 277 -8.48 -22.06 -12.67
C SER A 277 -7.00 -22.44 -12.46
N ASP A 278 -6.46 -23.26 -13.37
CA ASP A 278 -5.05 -23.67 -13.32
C ASP A 278 -4.09 -22.48 -13.47
N ASP A 279 -4.45 -21.46 -14.25
CA ASP A 279 -3.66 -20.24 -14.39
C ASP A 279 -3.61 -19.42 -13.07
N ILE A 280 -4.72 -19.30 -12.34
CA ILE A 280 -4.75 -18.66 -11.00
C ILE A 280 -3.95 -19.49 -9.99
N LYS A 281 -4.07 -20.82 -10.04
CA LYS A 281 -3.29 -21.73 -9.20
C LYS A 281 -1.79 -21.54 -9.43
N LYS A 282 -1.37 -21.51 -10.70
CA LYS A 282 0.03 -21.29 -11.11
C LYS A 282 0.55 -19.93 -10.69
N PHE A 283 -0.26 -18.88 -10.75
CA PHE A 283 0.11 -17.56 -10.21
C PHE A 283 0.56 -17.68 -8.75
N TYR A 284 -0.31 -18.21 -7.88
CA TYR A 284 -0.03 -18.26 -6.44
C TYR A 284 1.05 -19.27 -6.04
N LEU A 285 1.26 -20.32 -6.84
CA LEU A 285 2.34 -21.28 -6.59
C LEU A 285 3.70 -20.76 -7.01
N ASN A 286 3.77 -20.00 -8.11
CA ASN A 286 5.05 -19.69 -8.75
C ASN A 286 5.49 -18.24 -8.53
N TYR A 287 4.57 -17.33 -8.15
CA TYR A 287 4.84 -15.89 -8.13
C TYR A 287 4.39 -15.16 -6.85
N VAL A 288 3.86 -15.87 -5.85
CA VAL A 288 3.47 -15.28 -4.56
C VAL A 288 4.19 -15.98 -3.44
N HIS A 289 4.96 -15.23 -2.67
CA HIS A 289 5.72 -15.75 -1.54
C HIS A 289 4.81 -15.99 -0.32
N ASP A 290 5.26 -16.85 0.60
CA ASP A 290 4.65 -16.96 1.92
C ASP A 290 5.23 -15.88 2.85
N SER A 291 4.45 -14.84 3.11
CA SER A 291 4.80 -13.74 4.02
C SER A 291 4.94 -14.17 5.48
N LYS A 292 4.36 -15.30 5.87
CA LYS A 292 4.51 -15.86 7.22
C LYS A 292 5.83 -16.60 7.38
N TYR A 293 6.32 -17.24 6.31
CA TYR A 293 7.52 -18.08 6.40
C TYR A 293 8.75 -17.26 6.80
N GLY A 294 9.38 -17.65 7.91
CA GLY A 294 10.61 -17.03 8.43
C GLY A 294 10.40 -15.69 9.16
N PHE A 295 9.19 -15.13 9.17
CA PHE A 295 8.93 -13.85 9.81
C PHE A 295 8.75 -14.02 11.32
N LEU A 296 9.56 -13.32 12.13
CA LEU A 296 9.58 -13.44 13.59
C LEU A 296 9.59 -14.91 14.06
N SER A 297 10.41 -15.76 13.43
CA SER A 297 10.46 -17.20 13.71
C SER A 297 9.11 -17.92 13.55
N ASN A 298 8.30 -17.48 12.58
CA ASN A 298 6.95 -17.95 12.27
C ASN A 298 5.88 -17.63 13.33
N VAL A 299 6.22 -16.88 14.38
CA VAL A 299 5.29 -16.50 15.47
C VAL A 299 4.14 -15.62 14.95
N GLU A 300 4.39 -14.85 13.91
CA GLU A 300 3.45 -13.91 13.34
C GLU A 300 3.36 -14.07 11.80
N PRO A 301 2.14 -14.04 11.22
CA PRO A 301 0.85 -14.12 11.87
C PRO A 301 0.59 -15.49 12.47
N PHE A 302 -0.11 -15.53 13.61
CA PHE A 302 -0.47 -16.80 14.26
C PHE A 302 -1.40 -17.67 13.38
N SER A 303 -2.18 -17.03 12.50
CA SER A 303 -3.13 -17.66 11.58
C SER A 303 -2.91 -17.16 10.14
N TYR A 304 -3.01 -18.06 9.16
CA TYR A 304 -3.13 -17.70 7.74
C TYR A 304 -4.53 -17.14 7.39
N PHE A 305 -5.53 -17.42 8.22
CA PHE A 305 -6.92 -17.04 8.01
C PHE A 305 -7.28 -15.75 8.75
N ARG A 306 -6.61 -14.65 8.39
CA ARG A 306 -6.91 -13.32 8.91
C ARG A 306 -7.13 -12.30 7.80
N GLN A 307 -7.96 -11.31 8.08
CA GLN A 307 -8.06 -10.12 7.24
C GLN A 307 -6.99 -9.08 7.65
N ARG A 308 -6.28 -8.56 6.65
CA ARG A 308 -5.33 -7.46 6.82
C ARG A 308 -6.05 -6.22 7.34
N LYS A 309 -5.44 -5.51 8.29
CA LYS A 309 -5.97 -4.22 8.74
C LYS A 309 -5.61 -3.13 7.74
N VAL A 310 -6.61 -2.31 7.41
CA VAL A 310 -6.48 -1.12 6.57
C VAL A 310 -6.74 0.09 7.46
N TYR A 311 -5.77 0.99 7.56
CA TYR A 311 -5.89 2.24 8.28
C TYR A 311 -5.94 3.40 7.31
N GLU A 312 -6.68 4.43 7.69
CA GLU A 312 -6.52 5.74 7.08
C GLU A 312 -5.32 6.44 7.71
N SER A 313 -4.46 7.05 6.88
CA SER A 313 -3.33 7.84 7.34
C SER A 313 -3.79 8.90 8.33
N ARG A 314 -3.03 9.05 9.43
CA ARG A 314 -3.34 10.03 10.48
C ARG A 314 -2.40 11.23 10.42
N ARG A 315 -2.91 12.38 10.82
CA ARG A 315 -2.12 13.56 11.19
C ARG A 315 -1.69 13.46 12.65
N SER A 316 -0.53 14.04 12.95
CA SER A 316 -0.14 14.35 14.33
C SER A 316 -0.80 15.66 14.77
N ALA A 317 -0.79 15.95 16.08
CA ALA A 317 -1.27 17.24 16.59
C ALA A 317 -0.48 18.42 15.99
N SER A 318 0.84 18.24 15.77
CA SER A 318 1.68 19.21 15.08
C SER A 318 1.26 19.38 13.60
N GLY A 319 1.01 18.29 12.88
CA GLY A 319 0.53 18.27 11.49
C GLY A 319 -0.83 18.95 11.33
N GLU A 320 -1.79 18.69 12.22
CA GLU A 320 -3.08 19.38 12.26
C GLU A 320 -2.92 20.89 12.44
N GLY A 321 -1.96 21.31 13.28
CA GLY A 321 -1.60 22.72 13.44
C GLY A 321 -1.08 23.36 12.16
N TRP A 322 -0.31 22.64 11.34
CA TRP A 322 0.16 23.09 10.04
C TRP A 322 -0.97 23.17 9.01
N ASP A 323 -1.83 22.15 8.95
CA ASP A 323 -2.99 22.12 8.06
C ASP A 323 -3.92 23.31 8.33
N LYS A 324 -4.16 23.64 9.61
CA LYS A 324 -4.98 24.81 9.99
C LYS A 324 -4.36 26.13 9.51
N LYS A 325 -3.05 26.33 9.72
CA LYS A 325 -2.34 27.52 9.22
C LYS A 325 -2.40 27.62 7.69
N ALA A 326 -2.20 26.50 7.00
CA ALA A 326 -2.30 26.45 5.54
C ALA A 326 -3.73 26.75 5.04
N ALA A 327 -4.76 26.27 5.74
CA ALA A 327 -6.15 26.57 5.42
C ALA A 327 -6.49 28.06 5.64
N GLU A 328 -6.06 28.66 6.76
CA GLU A 328 -6.21 30.10 7.02
C GLU A 328 -5.51 30.95 5.95
N GLN A 329 -4.33 30.52 5.53
CA GLN A 329 -3.59 31.15 4.44
C GLN A 329 -4.34 31.03 3.10
N LYS A 330 -4.86 29.84 2.73
CA LYS A 330 -5.68 29.64 1.53
C LYS A 330 -6.89 30.58 1.50
N VAL A 331 -7.60 30.73 2.62
CA VAL A 331 -8.74 31.67 2.73
C VAL A 331 -8.28 33.10 2.44
N THR A 332 -7.19 33.53 3.06
CA THR A 332 -6.60 34.87 2.84
C THR A 332 -6.23 35.08 1.37
N CYS A 333 -5.71 34.06 0.70
CA CYS A 333 -5.30 34.10 -0.70
C CYS A 333 -6.47 34.03 -1.70
N SER A 334 -7.62 33.49 -1.28
CA SER A 334 -8.85 33.41 -2.09
C SER A 334 -9.68 34.69 -2.08
N VAL A 335 -9.37 35.65 -1.20
CA VAL A 335 -9.92 37.00 -1.28
C VAL A 335 -9.32 37.64 -2.53
N PRO A 336 -10.12 38.08 -3.53
CA PRO A 336 -9.56 38.72 -4.70
C PRO A 336 -8.72 39.91 -4.23
N LYS A 337 -7.42 39.91 -4.57
CA LYS A 337 -6.60 41.12 -4.48
C LYS A 337 -7.42 42.19 -5.19
N GLN A 338 -7.84 43.24 -4.48
CA GLN A 338 -8.54 44.36 -5.09
C GLN A 338 -7.75 44.75 -6.34
N GLU A 339 -8.33 44.53 -7.52
CA GLU A 339 -7.78 45.10 -8.74
C GLU A 339 -7.80 46.61 -8.52
N ILE A 340 -6.64 47.17 -8.23
CA ILE A 340 -6.45 48.62 -8.20
C ILE A 340 -6.85 49.07 -9.60
N PRO A 341 -7.98 49.79 -9.77
CA PRO A 341 -8.48 50.11 -11.10
C PRO A 341 -7.38 50.85 -11.86
N GLN A 342 -7.18 50.54 -13.13
CA GLN A 342 -6.14 51.16 -13.96
C GLN A 342 -6.18 52.70 -13.91
N LYS A 343 -7.36 53.29 -13.65
CA LYS A 343 -7.57 54.71 -13.36
C LYS A 343 -6.80 55.25 -12.14
N GLN A 344 -6.62 54.47 -11.08
CA GLN A 344 -5.81 54.87 -9.92
C GLN A 344 -4.31 54.95 -10.26
N PHE A 345 -3.81 54.08 -11.15
CA PHE A 345 -2.44 54.18 -11.65
C PHE A 345 -2.23 55.39 -12.56
N ILE A 346 -3.19 55.66 -13.46
CA ILE A 346 -3.15 56.85 -14.34
C ILE A 346 -3.18 58.14 -13.51
N ASN A 347 -4.09 58.24 -12.53
CA ASN A 347 -4.15 59.41 -11.65
C ASN A 347 -2.89 59.60 -10.81
N ALA A 348 -2.27 58.52 -10.34
CA ALA A 348 -1.01 58.61 -9.59
C ALA A 348 0.15 59.06 -10.47
N TYR A 349 0.22 58.58 -11.72
CA TYR A 349 1.21 58.99 -12.71
C TYR A 349 1.05 60.47 -13.11
N GLU A 350 -0.17 60.92 -13.40
CA GLU A 350 -0.45 62.32 -13.73
C GLU A 350 -0.12 63.26 -12.57
N LYS A 351 -0.42 62.85 -11.32
CA LYS A 351 -0.01 63.60 -10.13
C LYS A 351 1.51 63.69 -9.98
N ALA A 352 2.23 62.60 -10.27
CA ALA A 352 3.69 62.59 -10.18
C ALA A 352 4.31 63.54 -11.21
N GLN A 353 3.82 63.53 -12.46
CA GLN A 353 4.26 64.45 -13.50
C GLN A 353 3.96 65.92 -13.17
N LEU A 354 2.79 66.22 -12.61
CA LEU A 354 2.46 67.57 -12.16
C LEU A 354 3.41 68.04 -11.03
N THR A 355 3.81 67.13 -10.14
CA THR A 355 4.71 67.43 -9.04
C THR A 355 6.15 67.65 -9.52
N GLU A 356 6.64 66.83 -10.46
CA GLU A 356 7.93 67.05 -11.13
C GLU A 356 7.96 68.36 -11.92
N ASN A 357 6.90 68.68 -12.65
CA ASN A 357 6.82 69.93 -13.42
C ASN A 357 6.77 71.16 -12.51
N PHE A 358 6.15 71.08 -11.33
CA PHE A 358 6.19 72.14 -10.32
C PHE A 358 7.58 72.32 -9.70
N LEU A 359 8.28 71.22 -9.41
CA LEU A 359 9.63 71.24 -8.84
C LEU A 359 10.68 71.74 -9.83
N ASN A 360 10.49 71.52 -11.12
CA ASN A 360 11.37 72.01 -12.19
C ASN A 360 11.07 73.45 -12.66
N ALA A 361 9.94 74.02 -12.23
CA ALA A 361 9.53 75.40 -12.52
C ALA A 361 9.76 76.37 -11.35
N SER A 362 10.32 75.88 -10.25
CA SER A 362 10.80 76.63 -9.08
C SER A 362 12.31 76.79 -9.16
#